data_AF-A0A9Q1ANN0-F1
#
_entry.id   AF-A0A9Q1ANN0-F1
#
_cell.length_a   1.000
_cell.length_b   1.000
_cell.length_c   1.000
_cell.angle_alpha   90.00
_cell.angle_beta   90.00
_cell.angle_gamma   90.00
#
_symmetry.space_group_name_H-M   'P 1'
#
loop_
_entity.id
_entity.type
_entity.pdbx_description
1 polymer ?
#
loop_
_entity_poly.entity_id
_entity_poly.type
_entity_poly.pdbx_seq_one_letter_code
_entity_poly.pdbx_strand_id
1 'polypeptide(L)'
;MVKSDKELQAWWTEVRARRMNHGCLPTVVRTNMPTEAQELKLFLMKPGFALLKCFPSQIQAAKVMAVSSSHSPDEECIGEQMEPSWEENPVIRAAFERLNARLKELGEIIDKRNKDFNLKNIDWSWSCSL
;
A
#
# COMPACT_ATOMS: atom_id res chain seq x y z
N MET A 1 -14.98 4.75 -26.48
CA MET A 1 -15.85 3.88 -25.65
C MET A 1 -15.56 4.01 -24.16
N VAL A 2 -14.35 3.73 -23.66
CA VAL A 2 -14.05 3.79 -22.21
C VAL A 2 -14.08 5.21 -21.62
N LYS A 3 -13.72 6.24 -22.42
CA LYS A 3 -13.74 7.66 -21.99
C LYS A 3 -15.14 8.28 -21.90
N SER A 4 -16.13 7.70 -22.57
CA SER A 4 -17.51 8.21 -22.64
C SER A 4 -18.44 7.55 -21.61
N ASP A 5 -17.97 6.51 -20.92
CA ASP A 5 -18.75 5.77 -19.93
C ASP A 5 -18.82 6.54 -18.61
N LYS A 6 -19.97 7.16 -18.36
CA LYS A 6 -20.19 8.02 -17.19
C LYS A 6 -20.16 7.23 -15.88
N GLU A 7 -20.57 5.96 -15.89
CA GLU A 7 -20.52 5.11 -14.69
C GLU A 7 -19.09 4.68 -14.38
N LEU A 8 -18.31 4.34 -15.41
CA LEU A 8 -16.90 4.00 -15.24
C LEU A 8 -16.07 5.21 -14.79
N GLN A 9 -16.36 6.41 -15.33
CA GLN A 9 -15.73 7.65 -14.87
C GLN A 9 -16.18 8.03 -13.46
N ALA A 10 -17.46 7.85 -13.11
CA ALA A 10 -17.97 8.08 -11.76
C ALA A 10 -17.35 7.11 -10.76
N TRP A 11 -17.21 5.84 -11.11
CA TRP A 11 -16.51 4.84 -10.31
C TRP A 11 -15.02 5.16 -10.15
N TRP A 12 -14.32 5.53 -11.23
CA TRP A 12 -12.93 6.00 -11.15
C TRP A 12 -12.78 7.23 -10.26
N THR A 13 -13.79 8.10 -10.24
CA THR A 13 -13.83 9.28 -9.39
C THR A 13 -14.15 8.88 -7.95
N GLU A 14 -15.04 7.92 -7.71
CA GLU A 14 -15.40 7.41 -6.37
C GLU A 14 -14.26 6.61 -5.73
N VAL A 15 -13.54 5.79 -6.51
CA VAL A 15 -12.32 5.08 -6.10
C VAL A 15 -11.18 6.05 -5.78
N ARG A 16 -11.10 7.20 -6.46
CA ARG A 16 -10.12 8.25 -6.14
C ARG A 16 -10.55 9.17 -5.00
N ALA A 17 -11.85 9.40 -4.81
CA ALA A 17 -12.40 10.36 -3.86
C ALA A 17 -12.68 9.74 -2.48
N ARG A 18 -13.10 8.48 -2.41
CA ARG A 18 -13.03 7.71 -1.18
C ARG A 18 -11.60 7.22 -1.06
N ARG A 19 -10.86 7.66 -0.05
CA ARG A 19 -9.60 7.04 0.41
C ARG A 19 -9.85 5.56 0.79
N MET A 20 -10.11 4.70 -0.20
CA MET A 20 -9.57 3.35 -0.15
C MET A 20 -8.14 3.50 -0.59
N ASN A 21 -7.27 3.85 0.35
CA ASN A 21 -5.84 3.75 0.13
C ASN A 21 -5.59 2.31 -0.29
N HIS A 22 -5.17 2.16 -1.56
CA HIS A 22 -4.98 0.90 -2.25
C HIS A 22 -6.27 0.12 -2.53
N GLY A 23 -6.86 0.34 -3.71
CA GLY A 23 -7.52 -0.78 -4.37
C GLY A 23 -6.52 -1.93 -4.40
N CYS A 24 -6.79 -3.00 -3.65
CA CYS A 24 -5.91 -4.16 -3.57
C CYS A 24 -5.60 -4.57 -5.02
N LEU A 25 -4.32 -4.54 -5.41
CA LEU A 25 -3.92 -5.14 -6.68
C LEU A 25 -4.44 -6.59 -6.63
N PRO A 26 -5.36 -6.98 -7.52
CA PRO A 26 -5.93 -8.31 -7.46
C PRO A 26 -4.81 -9.30 -7.79
N THR A 27 -4.38 -10.06 -6.79
CA THR A 27 -3.32 -11.07 -6.93
C THR A 27 -3.80 -12.29 -7.72
N VAL A 28 -5.12 -12.51 -7.78
CA VAL A 28 -5.76 -13.60 -8.50
C VAL A 28 -7.05 -13.11 -9.15
N VAL A 29 -7.34 -13.63 -10.33
CA VAL A 29 -8.61 -13.47 -11.04
C VAL A 29 -9.37 -14.80 -10.99
N ARG A 30 -10.64 -14.77 -10.56
CA ARG A 30 -11.49 -15.96 -10.34
C ARG A 30 -12.29 -16.40 -11.56
N THR A 31 -12.34 -15.58 -12.61
CA THR A 31 -13.15 -15.84 -13.80
C THR A 31 -12.31 -15.69 -15.05
N ASN A 32 -12.57 -16.50 -16.08
CA ASN A 32 -11.94 -16.31 -17.38
C ASN A 32 -12.29 -14.94 -17.97
N MET A 33 -11.47 -14.48 -18.89
CA MET A 33 -11.78 -13.28 -19.67
C MET A 33 -13.06 -13.55 -20.47
N PRO A 34 -14.08 -12.67 -20.41
CA PRO A 34 -15.36 -12.92 -21.07
C PRO A 34 -15.18 -12.91 -22.60
N THR A 35 -15.05 -14.10 -23.18
CA THR A 35 -14.98 -14.31 -24.64
C THR A 35 -16.32 -14.72 -25.25
N GLU A 36 -17.27 -15.18 -24.44
CA GLU A 36 -18.59 -15.62 -24.90
C GLU A 36 -19.61 -14.47 -24.93
N ALA A 37 -20.54 -14.52 -25.88
CA ALA A 37 -21.48 -13.42 -26.14
C ALA A 37 -22.33 -13.02 -24.92
N GLN A 38 -22.67 -13.96 -24.03
CA GLN A 38 -23.48 -13.68 -22.85
C GLN A 38 -22.68 -13.00 -21.72
N GLU A 39 -21.48 -13.52 -21.42
CA GLU A 39 -20.60 -12.93 -20.40
C GLU A 39 -20.04 -11.58 -20.86
N LEU A 40 -19.73 -11.46 -22.14
CA LEU A 40 -19.32 -10.20 -22.76
C LEU A 40 -20.45 -9.16 -22.70
N LYS A 41 -21.71 -9.56 -22.93
CA LYS A 41 -22.86 -8.66 -22.78
C LYS A 41 -23.02 -8.16 -21.34
N LEU A 42 -22.83 -9.02 -20.35
CA LEU A 42 -22.86 -8.63 -18.93
C LEU A 42 -21.72 -7.68 -18.59
N PHE A 43 -20.50 -7.94 -19.09
CA PHE A 43 -19.36 -7.06 -18.91
C PHE A 43 -19.59 -5.67 -19.54
N LEU A 44 -20.16 -5.61 -20.74
CA LEU A 44 -20.47 -4.35 -21.43
C LEU A 44 -21.63 -3.59 -20.77
N MET A 45 -22.61 -4.30 -20.21
CA MET A 45 -23.76 -3.66 -19.54
C MET A 45 -23.46 -3.24 -18.10
N LYS A 46 -22.62 -3.99 -17.38
CA LYS A 46 -22.32 -3.79 -15.95
C LYS A 46 -20.85 -4.13 -15.64
N PRO A 47 -19.89 -3.33 -16.13
CA PRO A 47 -18.46 -3.65 -16.01
C PRO A 47 -18.01 -3.76 -14.55
N GLY A 48 -18.50 -2.90 -13.65
CA GLY A 48 -18.17 -2.96 -12.23
C GLY A 48 -18.58 -4.28 -11.56
N PHE A 49 -19.76 -4.81 -11.89
CA PHE A 49 -20.22 -6.10 -11.36
C PHE A 49 -19.38 -7.27 -11.90
N ALA A 50 -19.06 -7.25 -13.19
CA ALA A 50 -18.19 -8.25 -13.79
C ALA A 50 -16.77 -8.24 -13.19
N LEU A 51 -16.21 -7.07 -12.91
CA LEU A 51 -14.92 -6.92 -12.24
C LEU A 51 -14.94 -7.40 -10.78
N LEU A 52 -15.98 -7.08 -10.02
CA LEU A 52 -16.11 -7.58 -8.64
C LEU A 52 -16.22 -9.11 -8.57
N LYS A 53 -16.88 -9.73 -9.56
CA LYS A 53 -16.93 -11.20 -9.68
C LYS A 53 -15.56 -11.80 -10.03
N CYS A 54 -14.77 -11.06 -10.81
CA CYS A 54 -13.43 -11.40 -11.24
C CYS A 54 -12.39 -11.31 -10.10
N PHE A 55 -12.44 -10.27 -9.26
CA PHE A 55 -11.50 -10.07 -8.14
C PHE A 55 -11.66 -11.11 -7.03
N PRO A 56 -10.65 -11.30 -6.14
CA PRO A 56 -10.74 -12.21 -5.00
C PRO A 56 -11.96 -11.91 -4.12
N SER A 57 -12.46 -12.92 -3.40
CA SER A 57 -13.48 -12.67 -2.39
C SER A 57 -12.90 -11.81 -1.24
N GLN A 58 -13.77 -11.14 -0.49
CA GLN A 58 -13.36 -10.36 0.67
C GLN A 58 -12.53 -11.18 1.68
N ILE A 59 -12.89 -12.45 1.89
CA ILE A 59 -12.17 -13.36 2.79
C ILE A 59 -10.78 -13.70 2.25
N GLN A 60 -10.65 -13.93 0.94
CA GLN A 60 -9.35 -14.21 0.31
C GLN A 60 -8.43 -12.99 0.38
N ALA A 61 -8.96 -11.81 0.06
CA ALA A 61 -8.22 -10.56 0.17
C ALA A 61 -7.78 -10.30 1.62
N ALA A 62 -8.68 -10.44 2.59
CA ALA A 62 -8.37 -10.25 4.01
C ALA A 62 -7.29 -11.22 4.51
N LYS A 63 -7.31 -12.49 4.05
CA LYS A 63 -6.31 -13.48 4.42
C LYS A 63 -4.91 -13.11 3.92
N VAL A 64 -4.80 -12.67 2.67
CA VAL A 64 -3.52 -12.23 2.10
C VAL A 64 -3.00 -11.00 2.85
N MET A 65 -3.86 -10.00 3.05
CA MET A 65 -3.51 -8.78 3.78
C MET A 65 -3.03 -9.08 5.20
N ALA A 66 -3.76 -9.90 5.95
CA ALA A 66 -3.45 -10.19 7.36
C ALA A 66 -2.08 -10.86 7.57
N VAL A 67 -1.56 -11.58 6.57
CA VAL A 67 -0.25 -12.24 6.66
C VAL A 67 0.87 -11.33 6.15
N SER A 68 0.60 -10.47 5.15
CA SER A 68 1.64 -9.66 4.51
C SER A 68 1.87 -8.29 5.15
N SER A 69 0.92 -7.78 5.95
CA SER A 69 0.97 -6.41 6.48
C SER A 69 1.33 -6.31 7.95
N SER A 70 1.67 -7.42 8.60
CA SER A 70 2.06 -7.43 10.01
C SER A 70 3.57 -7.59 10.15
N HIS A 71 4.17 -6.71 10.95
CA HIS A 71 5.54 -6.85 11.41
C HIS A 71 5.62 -7.87 12.55
N SER A 72 6.73 -8.60 12.64
CA SER A 72 6.95 -9.51 13.77
C SER A 72 7.19 -8.69 15.04
N PRO A 73 6.77 -9.12 16.24
CA PRO A 73 7.18 -8.47 17.49
C PRO A 73 8.70 -8.43 17.68
N ASP A 74 9.40 -9.40 17.08
CA ASP A 74 10.85 -9.55 17.14
C ASP A 74 11.56 -8.90 15.94
N GLU A 75 10.85 -8.09 15.16
CA GLU A 75 11.41 -7.43 13.98
C GLU A 75 12.40 -6.33 14.37
N GLU A 76 13.63 -6.44 13.87
CA GLU A 76 14.67 -5.45 14.10
C GLU A 76 14.55 -4.31 13.09
N CYS A 77 14.20 -3.12 13.56
CA CYS A 77 14.20 -1.93 12.71
C CYS A 77 15.62 -1.39 12.52
N ILE A 78 15.88 -0.83 11.34
CA ILE A 78 17.18 -0.26 11.01
C ILE A 78 17.53 0.86 12.01
N GLY A 79 18.65 0.70 12.72
CA GLY A 79 19.18 1.70 13.65
C GLY A 79 18.51 1.71 15.04
N GLU A 80 17.65 0.73 15.33
CA GLU A 80 16.99 0.60 16.64
C GLU A 80 17.94 0.03 17.69
N GLN A 81 18.50 -1.16 17.45
CA GLN A 81 19.44 -1.83 18.35
C GLN A 81 20.85 -1.86 17.75
N MET A 82 21.85 -1.68 18.61
CA MET A 82 23.25 -1.83 18.24
C MET A 82 23.68 -3.26 18.55
N GLU A 83 24.22 -3.96 17.56
CA GLU A 83 24.81 -5.27 17.75
C GLU A 83 25.98 -5.18 18.76
N PRO A 84 26.05 -6.03 19.81
CA PRO A 84 27.08 -5.92 20.85
C PRO A 84 28.51 -5.94 20.31
N SER A 85 28.79 -6.73 19.27
CA SER A 85 30.10 -6.79 18.63
C SER A 85 30.53 -5.47 17.95
N TRP A 86 29.59 -4.60 17.61
CA TRP A 86 29.85 -3.28 17.04
C TRP A 86 30.18 -2.24 18.11
N GLU A 87 29.62 -2.40 19.31
CA GLU A 87 29.88 -1.52 20.45
C GLU A 87 31.34 -1.61 20.92
N GLU A 88 31.92 -2.80 20.85
CA GLU A 88 33.31 -3.07 21.22
C GLU A 88 34.32 -2.34 20.32
N ASN A 89 33.95 -2.07 19.06
CA ASN A 89 34.79 -1.34 18.13
C ASN A 89 34.42 0.15 18.10
N PRO A 90 35.28 1.05 18.61
CA PRO A 90 34.94 2.47 18.73
C PRO A 90 34.67 3.15 17.38
N VAL A 91 35.23 2.66 16.28
CA VAL A 91 35.00 3.21 14.94
C VAL A 91 33.62 2.82 14.44
N ILE A 92 33.22 1.56 14.64
CA ILE A 92 31.91 1.05 14.20
C ILE A 92 30.81 1.66 15.06
N ARG A 93 31.00 1.74 16.38
CA ARG A 93 30.07 2.41 17.31
C ARG A 93 29.80 3.86 16.88
N ALA A 94 30.85 4.65 16.64
CA ALA A 94 30.69 6.04 16.20
C ALA A 94 29.96 6.16 14.85
N ALA A 95 30.21 5.22 13.92
CA ALA A 95 29.50 5.18 12.64
C ALA A 95 28.01 4.84 12.81
N PHE A 96 27.67 3.89 13.69
CA PHE A 96 26.29 3.52 14.02
C PHE A 96 25.54 4.68 14.68
N GLU A 97 26.14 5.36 15.66
CA GLU A 97 25.54 6.53 16.31
C GLU A 97 25.24 7.65 15.30
N ARG A 98 26.17 7.89 14.37
CA ARG A 98 25.96 8.84 13.28
C ARG A 98 24.82 8.43 12.36
N LEU A 99 24.70 7.15 12.01
CA LEU A 99 23.60 6.62 11.21
C LEU A 99 22.27 6.83 11.93
N ASN A 100 22.18 6.43 13.19
CA ASN A 100 20.97 6.54 14.00
C ASN A 100 20.50 8.01 14.12
N ALA A 101 21.42 8.94 14.38
CA ALA A 101 21.11 10.36 14.40
C ALA A 101 20.51 10.86 13.07
N ARG A 102 21.04 10.39 11.93
CA ARG A 102 20.51 10.75 10.60
C ARG A 102 19.15 10.12 10.31
N LEU A 103 18.89 8.90 10.78
CA LEU A 103 17.58 8.27 10.63
C LEU A 103 16.49 9.01 11.41
N LYS A 104 16.80 9.48 12.63
CA LYS A 104 15.89 10.33 13.42
C LYS A 104 15.59 11.65 12.72
N GLU A 105 16.61 12.35 12.24
CA GLU A 105 16.46 13.58 11.46
C GLU A 105 15.59 13.34 10.20
N LEU A 106 15.80 12.22 9.51
CA LEU A 106 15.00 11.85 8.34
C LEU A 106 13.54 11.58 8.72
N GLY A 107 13.29 10.91 9.84
CA GLY A 107 11.94 10.68 10.38
C GLY A 107 11.20 12.00 10.61
N GLU A 108 11.84 12.97 11.24
CA GLU A 108 11.26 14.32 11.44
C GLU A 108 10.95 15.03 10.12
N ILE A 109 11.84 14.91 9.12
CA ILE A 109 11.63 15.47 7.78
C ILE A 109 10.44 14.81 7.10
N ILE A 110 10.33 13.47 7.18
CA ILE A 110 9.21 12.70 6.64
C ILE A 110 7.91 13.14 7.32
N ASP A 111 7.88 13.23 8.65
CA ASP A 111 6.72 13.68 9.40
C ASP A 111 6.28 15.08 9.01
N LYS A 112 7.23 16.01 8.84
CA LYS A 112 6.94 17.38 8.40
C LYS A 112 6.36 17.41 6.99
N ARG A 113 6.89 16.60 6.08
CA ARG A 113 6.39 16.50 4.70
C ARG A 113 5.04 15.82 4.62
N ASN A 114 4.85 14.74 5.37
CA ASN A 114 3.57 14.09 5.53
C ASN A 114 2.56 15.13 6.04
N LYS A 115 2.95 16.02 6.97
CA LYS A 115 2.11 17.11 7.51
C LYS A 115 1.74 18.24 6.53
N ASP A 116 2.39 18.33 5.36
CA ASP A 116 2.19 19.43 4.42
C ASP A 116 1.14 19.07 3.35
N PHE A 117 -0.07 19.63 3.50
CA PHE A 117 -1.18 19.43 2.58
C PHE A 117 -0.93 19.96 1.15
N ASN A 118 0.11 20.77 0.93
CA ASN A 118 0.48 21.24 -0.40
C ASN A 118 1.20 20.15 -1.22
N LEU A 119 1.71 19.10 -0.57
CA LEU A 119 2.38 17.97 -1.22
C LEU A 119 1.35 16.91 -1.65
N LYS A 120 0.80 17.08 -2.85
CA LYS A 120 -0.34 16.29 -3.38
C LYS A 120 -0.05 14.82 -3.69
N ASN A 121 1.21 14.38 -3.65
CA ASN A 121 1.62 13.00 -3.92
C ASN A 121 2.04 12.23 -2.65
N ILE A 122 1.80 12.81 -1.47
CA ILE A 122 2.12 12.19 -0.19
C ILE A 122 0.80 11.88 0.50
N ASP A 123 0.47 10.59 0.59
CA ASP A 123 -0.72 10.12 1.28
C ASP A 123 -0.38 9.49 2.62
N TRP A 124 -1.25 9.74 3.60
CA TRP A 124 -0.93 9.90 5.02
C TRP A 124 -1.04 8.62 5.86
N SER A 125 -0.48 7.49 5.42
CA SER A 125 -0.69 6.22 6.13
C SER A 125 0.54 5.55 6.74
N TRP A 126 1.70 6.21 6.79
CA TRP A 126 2.87 5.66 7.47
C TRP A 126 3.13 6.44 8.77
N SER A 127 2.35 6.11 9.79
CA SER A 127 2.73 6.34 11.19
C SER A 127 3.19 5.00 11.76
N CYS A 128 4.46 4.65 11.58
CA CYS A 128 5.13 3.73 12.49
C CYS A 128 5.70 4.59 13.61
N SER A 129 5.21 4.39 14.83
CA SER A 129 5.80 4.97 16.03
C SER A 129 7.24 4.48 16.14
N LEU A 130 8.19 5.40 15.95
CA LEU A 130 9.56 5.27 16.47
C LEU A 130 9.55 5.48 17.99
#